data_AF-A0A536G959-F1
#
_entry.id   AF-A0A536G959-F1
#
_cell.length_a   1.000
_cell.length_b   1.000
_cell.length_c   1.000
_cell.angle_alpha   90.00
_cell.angle_beta   90.00
_cell.angle_gamma   90.00
#
_symmetry.space_group_name_H-M   'P 1'
#
loop_
_entity.id
_entity.type
_entity.pdbx_description
1 polymer ?
#
loop_
_entity_poly.entity_id
_entity_poly.type
_entity_poly.pdbx_seq_one_letter_code
_entity_poly.pdbx_strand_id
1 'polypeptide(L)'
;MEIMGIRIPTVVQDNVARRCDGCLQVIEGTPWRINVLDIVSTEVAVPWTETPLLNPGPFQFHADESCVRRWMAGRDFLFCRKGRVREIMRPIPVPGADGQATRWGLCDGIHRDDHELVPA
;
A
#
# COMPACT_ATOMS: atom_id res chain seq x y z
N MET A 1 36.55 -9.91 3.30
CA MET A 1 37.09 -10.93 4.22
C MET A 1 38.11 -11.75 3.45
N GLU A 2 39.26 -12.08 4.02
CA GLU A 2 40.20 -13.05 3.42
C GLU A 2 40.13 -14.35 4.21
N ILE A 3 39.86 -15.45 3.50
CA ILE A 3 39.96 -16.81 4.03
C ILE A 3 40.95 -17.54 3.14
N MET A 4 42.02 -18.09 3.72
CA MET A 4 43.03 -18.90 3.01
C MET A 4 43.66 -18.23 1.77
N GLY A 5 43.91 -16.91 1.83
CA GLY A 5 44.53 -16.16 0.73
C GLY A 5 43.63 -15.91 -0.48
N ILE A 6 42.33 -16.24 -0.38
CA ILE A 6 41.32 -15.90 -1.38
C ILE A 6 40.54 -14.70 -0.87
N ARG A 7 40.58 -13.60 -1.64
CA ARG A 7 39.73 -12.43 -1.39
C ARG A 7 38.28 -12.80 -1.67
N ILE A 8 37.51 -13.00 -0.62
CA ILE A 8 36.05 -13.14 -0.72
C ILE A 8 35.48 -11.72 -0.65
N PRO A 9 34.94 -11.16 -1.75
CA PRO A 9 34.14 -9.94 -1.69
C PRO A 9 32.83 -10.31 -1.00
N THR A 10 32.85 -10.32 0.32
CA THR A 10 31.64 -10.46 1.11
C THR A 10 30.80 -9.23 0.80
N VAL A 11 29.66 -9.42 0.14
CA VAL A 11 28.63 -8.38 0.05
C VAL A 11 28.09 -8.23 1.47
N VAL A 12 28.60 -7.24 2.21
CA VAL A 12 28.27 -7.02 3.63
C VAL A 12 26.86 -6.44 3.80
N GLN A 13 26.31 -5.85 2.73
CA GLN A 13 24.92 -5.41 2.65
C GLN A 13 24.27 -6.04 1.43
N ASP A 14 23.33 -6.95 1.68
CA ASP A 14 22.50 -7.53 0.65
C ASP A 14 21.75 -6.42 -0.10
N ASN A 15 21.56 -6.56 -1.42
CA ASN A 15 20.86 -5.55 -2.25
C ASN A 15 19.34 -5.54 -2.00
N VAL A 16 18.90 -6.17 -0.91
CA VAL A 16 17.52 -6.23 -0.43
C VAL A 16 17.22 -5.00 0.43
N ALA A 17 17.52 -3.82 -0.12
CA ALA A 17 17.05 -2.59 0.46
C ALA A 17 15.52 -2.56 0.30
N ARG A 18 14.78 -2.79 1.39
CA ARG A 18 13.32 -2.59 1.43
C ARG A 18 13.03 -1.18 0.94
N ARG A 19 12.21 -1.03 -0.10
CA ARG A 19 11.85 0.27 -0.66
C ARG A 19 10.45 0.65 -0.23
N CYS A 20 10.26 1.93 -0.01
CA CYS A 20 8.96 2.51 0.27
C CYS A 20 8.08 2.47 -0.99
N ASP A 21 6.90 1.87 -0.90
CA ASP A 21 5.92 1.80 -1.98
C ASP A 21 5.42 3.18 -2.44
N GLY A 22 5.62 4.22 -1.61
CA GLY A 22 5.27 5.60 -1.90
C GLY A 22 6.34 6.38 -2.65
N CYS A 23 7.54 6.49 -2.06
CA CYS A 23 8.61 7.36 -2.58
C CYS A 23 9.75 6.60 -3.27
N LEU A 24 9.72 5.26 -3.27
CA LEU A 24 10.71 4.34 -3.84
C LEU A 24 12.13 4.44 -3.24
N GLN A 25 12.31 5.26 -2.20
CA GLN A 25 13.56 5.36 -1.45
C GLN A 25 13.71 4.15 -0.51
N VAL A 26 14.96 3.89 -0.12
CA VAL A 26 15.30 2.84 0.84
C VAL A 26 14.70 3.17 2.20
N ILE A 27 14.10 2.16 2.84
CA ILE A 27 13.64 2.23 4.22
C ILE A 27 14.78 1.75 5.13
N GLU A 28 15.23 2.65 5.99
CA GLU A 28 16.12 2.30 7.10
C GLU A 28 15.27 1.79 8.28
N GLY A 29 15.69 0.68 8.91
CA GLY A 29 14.98 0.11 10.06
C GLY A 29 13.73 -0.69 9.71
N THR A 30 12.68 -0.59 10.53
CA THR A 30 11.45 -1.38 10.36
C THR A 30 10.43 -0.60 9.52
N PRO A 31 9.93 -1.15 8.40
CA PRO A 31 8.92 -0.47 7.59
C PRO A 31 7.61 -0.37 8.34
N TRP A 32 6.90 0.74 8.13
CA TRP A 32 5.50 0.79 8.47
C TRP A 32 4.71 -0.02 7.44
N ARG A 33 3.89 -0.97 7.92
CA ARG A 33 3.10 -1.84 7.06
C ARG A 33 1.65 -1.39 7.05
N ILE A 34 1.06 -1.38 5.87
CA ILE A 34 -0.35 -1.09 5.68
C ILE A 34 -0.97 -2.20 4.85
N ASN A 35 -2.12 -2.65 5.31
CA ASN A 35 -2.98 -3.58 4.61
C ASN A 35 -4.29 -2.88 4.28
N VAL A 36 -4.83 -3.20 3.11
CA VAL A 36 -6.17 -2.78 2.75
C VAL A 36 -7.13 -3.90 3.17
N LEU A 37 -8.12 -3.55 3.97
CA LEU A 37 -9.12 -4.50 4.46
C LEU A 37 -9.98 -4.95 3.28
N ASP A 38 -9.68 -6.11 2.74
CA ASP A 38 -10.42 -6.65 1.61
C ASP A 38 -11.75 -7.29 2.05
N ILE A 39 -12.75 -6.43 2.30
CA ILE A 39 -14.12 -6.87 2.62
C ILE A 39 -14.89 -7.38 1.39
N VAL A 40 -14.31 -7.27 0.19
CA VAL A 40 -14.94 -7.65 -1.08
C VAL A 40 -14.19 -8.79 -1.79
N SER A 41 -13.15 -9.37 -1.17
CA SER A 41 -12.42 -10.50 -1.73
C SER A 41 -13.41 -11.62 -2.00
N THR A 42 -13.51 -12.00 -3.27
CA THR A 42 -14.19 -13.24 -3.63
C THR A 42 -13.40 -14.40 -3.02
N GLU A 43 -14.09 -15.42 -2.51
CA GLU A 43 -13.42 -16.64 -2.02
C GLU A 43 -12.62 -17.34 -3.12
N VAL A 44 -13.01 -17.12 -4.38
CA VAL A 44 -12.31 -17.62 -5.56
C VAL A 44 -11.12 -16.73 -5.86
N ALA A 45 -9.94 -17.34 -5.97
CA ALA A 45 -8.73 -16.66 -6.39
C ALA A 45 -8.90 -16.08 -7.81
N VAL A 46 -8.43 -14.84 -7.99
CA VAL A 46 -8.39 -14.18 -9.29
C VAL A 46 -7.48 -14.97 -10.24
N PRO A 47 -7.85 -15.15 -11.52
CA PRO A 47 -6.99 -15.80 -12.50
C PRO A 47 -5.60 -15.14 -12.54
N TRP A 48 -4.56 -15.94 -12.79
CA TRP A 48 -3.17 -15.42 -12.83
C TRP A 48 -2.94 -14.37 -13.93
N THR A 49 -3.82 -14.31 -14.93
CA THR A 49 -3.82 -13.33 -16.03
C THR A 49 -4.49 -12.01 -15.67
N GLU A 50 -5.15 -11.92 -14.53
CA GLU A 50 -5.95 -10.78 -14.11
C GLU A 50 -5.35 -10.12 -12.86
N THR A 51 -5.64 -8.83 -12.70
CA THR A 51 -5.24 -8.09 -11.49
C THR A 51 -6.41 -8.08 -10.53
N PRO A 52 -6.20 -8.39 -9.24
CA PRO A 52 -7.26 -8.29 -8.24
C PRO A 52 -7.77 -6.86 -8.17
N LEU A 53 -9.10 -6.71 -8.00
CA LEU A 53 -9.77 -5.42 -7.93
C LEU A 53 -9.21 -4.54 -6.81
N LEU A 54 -8.85 -5.15 -5.70
CA LEU A 54 -8.19 -4.53 -4.56
C LEU A 54 -7.09 -5.49 -4.07
N ASN A 55 -5.85 -5.03 -3.96
CA ASN A 55 -4.77 -5.85 -3.39
C ASN A 55 -4.69 -5.56 -1.88
N PRO A 56 -4.84 -6.58 -1.01
CA PRO A 56 -4.84 -6.38 0.45
C PRO A 56 -3.47 -5.99 1.03
N GLY A 57 -2.37 -6.15 0.31
CA GLY A 57 -1.01 -5.89 0.82
C GLY A 57 -0.31 -7.15 1.35
N PRO A 58 0.72 -7.02 2.22
CA PRO A 58 1.16 -5.81 2.93
C PRO A 58 2.01 -4.87 2.06
N PHE A 59 1.67 -3.58 2.09
CA PHE A 59 2.49 -2.49 1.52
C PHE A 59 3.43 -1.93 2.59
N GLN A 60 4.62 -1.51 2.19
CA GLN A 60 5.69 -1.07 3.09
C GLN A 60 6.07 0.40 2.82
N PHE A 61 6.10 1.19 3.88
CA PHE A 61 6.34 2.63 3.80
C PHE A 61 7.36 3.10 4.83
N HIS A 62 7.91 4.28 4.60
CA HIS A 62 8.44 5.10 5.69
C HIS A 62 7.29 5.45 6.65
N ALA A 63 7.63 5.83 7.89
CA ALA A 63 6.66 6.22 8.91
C ALA A 63 5.91 7.54 8.62
N ASP A 64 6.12 8.14 7.44
CA ASP A 64 5.44 9.35 6.99
C ASP A 64 4.18 8.99 6.17
N GLU A 65 3.01 9.43 6.64
CA GLU A 65 1.73 9.25 5.97
C GLU A 65 1.73 9.80 4.52
N SER A 66 2.58 10.81 4.23
CA SER A 66 2.70 11.36 2.88
C SER A 66 3.17 10.32 1.85
N CYS A 67 3.97 9.33 2.27
CA CYS A 67 4.38 8.23 1.42
C CYS A 67 3.20 7.35 1.02
N VAL A 68 2.29 7.09 1.98
CA VAL A 68 1.09 6.29 1.75
C VAL A 68 0.12 7.04 0.86
N ARG A 69 -0.08 8.32 1.14
CA ARG A 69 -0.90 9.22 0.30
C ARG A 69 -0.41 9.28 -1.14
N ARG A 70 0.91 9.40 -1.35
CA ARG A 70 1.52 9.33 -2.69
C ARG A 70 1.25 8.00 -3.39
N TRP A 71 1.37 6.89 -2.66
CA TRP A 71 1.07 5.55 -3.17
C TRP A 71 -0.40 5.38 -3.57
N MET A 72 -1.32 5.92 -2.76
CA MET A 72 -2.75 5.95 -3.07
C MET A 72 -3.03 6.75 -4.34
N ALA A 73 -2.46 7.95 -4.47
CA ALA A 73 -2.62 8.79 -5.63
C ALA A 73 -2.10 8.10 -6.91
N GLY A 74 -0.97 7.41 -6.84
CA GLY A 74 -0.43 6.63 -7.97
C GLY A 74 -1.28 5.42 -8.37
N ARG A 75 -2.30 5.05 -7.59
CA ARG A 75 -3.27 3.97 -7.85
C ARG A 75 -4.69 4.49 -8.05
N ASP A 76 -4.84 5.80 -8.22
CA ASP A 76 -6.13 6.49 -8.35
C ASP A 76 -7.11 6.31 -7.17
N PHE A 77 -6.58 5.89 -6.01
CA PHE A 77 -7.35 5.82 -4.77
C PHE A 77 -7.61 7.22 -4.19
N LEU A 78 -8.79 7.38 -3.59
CA LEU A 78 -9.18 8.57 -2.84
C LEU A 78 -8.81 8.39 -1.36
N PHE A 79 -8.50 9.49 -0.67
CA PHE A 79 -8.26 9.50 0.77
C PHE A 79 -9.43 10.14 1.51
N CYS A 80 -9.84 9.55 2.63
CA CYS A 80 -10.82 10.18 3.50
C CYS A 80 -10.17 11.20 4.42
N ARG A 81 -10.40 12.50 4.18
CA ARG A 81 -9.76 13.58 4.97
C ARG A 81 -10.21 13.65 6.44
N LYS A 82 -11.30 12.97 6.78
CA LYS A 82 -11.80 12.82 8.16
C LYS A 82 -11.03 11.78 8.97
N GLY A 83 -10.26 10.91 8.30
CA GLY A 83 -9.48 9.85 8.94
C GLY A 83 -7.98 10.13 8.97
N ARG A 84 -7.23 9.11 9.40
CA ARG A 84 -5.76 9.03 9.35
C ARG A 84 -5.31 7.79 8.61
N VAL A 85 -4.06 7.75 8.20
CA VAL A 85 -3.48 6.52 7.68
C VAL A 85 -3.20 5.56 8.85
N ARG A 86 -3.63 4.30 8.73
CA ARG A 86 -3.45 3.25 9.74
C ARG A 86 -2.93 1.97 9.11
N GLU A 87 -2.48 1.05 9.97
CA GLU A 87 -2.01 -0.28 9.55
C GLU A 87 -3.08 -1.08 8.78
N ILE A 88 -4.36 -0.84 9.05
CA ILE A 88 -5.47 -1.40 8.28
C ILE A 88 -6.31 -0.24 7.75
N MET A 89 -6.44 -0.15 6.43
CA MET A 89 -7.26 0.84 5.74
C MET A 89 -8.50 0.18 5.17
N ARG A 90 -9.69 0.70 5.47
CA ARG A 90 -10.98 0.24 4.95
C ARG A 90 -11.23 0.84 3.55
N PRO A 91 -11.51 0.02 2.53
CA PRO A 91 -11.92 0.50 1.22
C PRO A 91 -13.39 0.94 1.22
N ILE A 92 -13.68 1.98 0.46
CA ILE A 92 -14.99 2.59 0.29
C ILE A 92 -15.27 2.61 -1.22
N PRO A 93 -16.28 1.87 -1.70
CA PRO A 93 -16.65 1.92 -3.11
C PRO A 93 -17.27 3.28 -3.42
N VAL A 94 -16.79 3.92 -4.49
CA VAL A 94 -17.34 5.16 -5.04
C VAL A 94 -17.89 4.85 -6.43
N PRO A 95 -19.22 4.78 -6.59
CA PRO A 95 -19.84 4.55 -7.89
C PRO A 95 -19.48 5.68 -8.87
N GLY A 96 -19.08 5.30 -10.08
CA GLY A 96 -18.89 6.22 -11.19
C GLY A 96 -20.21 6.83 -11.65
N ALA A 97 -20.14 7.94 -12.38
CA ALA A 97 -21.32 8.67 -12.86
C ALA A 97 -22.22 7.83 -13.80
N ASP A 98 -21.63 6.82 -14.46
CA ASP A 98 -22.30 5.84 -15.31
C ASP A 98 -22.76 4.58 -14.56
N GLY A 99 -22.46 4.48 -13.26
CA GLY A 99 -22.74 3.31 -12.43
C GLY A 99 -21.89 2.08 -12.76
N GLN A 100 -20.95 2.17 -13.70
CA GLN A 100 -20.16 1.03 -14.19
C GLN A 100 -18.73 1.04 -13.65
N ALA A 101 -18.10 2.20 -13.54
CA ALA A 101 -16.73 2.30 -13.02
C ALA A 101 -16.71 2.55 -11.51
N THR A 102 -16.20 1.63 -10.69
CA THR A 102 -16.01 1.86 -9.25
C THR A 102 -14.62 2.42 -8.98
N ARG A 103 -14.56 3.62 -8.40
CA ARG A 103 -13.34 4.13 -7.77
C ARG A 103 -13.31 3.71 -6.31
N TRP A 104 -12.12 3.70 -5.70
CA TRP A 104 -11.96 3.30 -4.31
C TRP A 104 -11.44 4.45 -3.46
N GLY A 105 -12.12 4.74 -2.36
CA GLY A 105 -11.57 5.54 -1.27
C GLY A 105 -10.97 4.66 -0.18
N LEU A 106 -9.94 5.12 0.53
CA LEU A 106 -9.40 4.45 1.72
C LEU A 106 -9.57 5.33 2.96
N CYS A 107 -9.90 4.68 4.08
CA CYS A 107 -10.27 5.30 5.34
C CYS A 107 -9.81 4.47 6.55
N ASP A 108 -9.61 5.08 7.72
CA ASP A 108 -9.28 4.34 8.96
C ASP A 108 -10.43 3.54 9.56
N GLY A 109 -11.66 3.77 9.08
CA GLY A 109 -12.88 3.08 9.51
C GLY A 109 -13.52 3.63 10.79
N ILE A 110 -13.00 4.70 11.39
CA ILE A 110 -13.52 5.22 12.68
C ILE A 110 -14.86 5.93 12.51
N HIS A 111 -15.03 6.70 11.43
CA HIS A 111 -16.22 7.53 11.19
C HIS A 111 -17.31 6.82 10.35
N ARG A 112 -17.32 5.48 10.38
CA ARG A 112 -18.34 4.61 9.76
C ARG A 112 -18.55 4.89 8.29
N ASP A 113 -19.66 5.55 7.93
CA ASP A 113 -20.07 5.87 6.55
C ASP A 113 -20.00 7.38 6.26
N ASP A 114 -19.69 8.22 7.26
CA ASP A 114 -19.52 9.66 7.09
C ASP A 114 -18.13 9.95 6.50
N HIS A 115 -18.01 9.74 5.19
CA HIS A 115 -16.75 9.88 4.47
C HIS A 115 -16.68 11.20 3.70
N GLU A 116 -15.52 11.82 3.75
CA GLU A 116 -15.19 12.94 2.88
C GLU A 116 -13.95 12.59 2.06
N LEU A 117 -14.23 12.04 0.88
CA LEU A 117 -13.22 11.53 -0.04
C LEU A 117 -12.65 12.65 -0.89
N VAL A 118 -11.32 12.78 -0.86
CA VAL A 118 -10.55 13.73 -1.64
C VAL A 118 -9.47 12.99 -2.43
N PRO A 119 -8.91 13.58 -3.50
CA PRO A 119 -7.68 13.07 -4.10
C PRO A 119 -6.61 12.85 -3.03
N ALA A 120 -5.98 11.69 -3.05
CA ALA A 120 -4.96 11.31 -2.08
C ALA A 120 -3.66 12.10 -2.25
#